data_AF-A0A957CPI6-F1
#
_entry.id   AF-A0A957CPI6-F1
#
_cell.length_a   1.000
_cell.length_b   1.000
_cell.length_c   1.000
_cell.angle_alpha   90.00
_cell.angle_beta   90.00
_cell.angle_gamma   90.00
#
_symmetry.space_group_name_H-M   'P 1'
#
loop_
_entity.id
_entity.type
_entity.pdbx_description
1 polymer ?
#
loop_
_entity_poly.entity_id
_entity_poly.type
_entity_poly.pdbx_seq_one_letter_code
_entity_poly.pdbx_strand_id
1 'polypeptide(L)'
;MPKSTRIVSRRYRRQRRHRQGNRAIGRNATIILLLLLAVGFILLSSTLVGGTAVYAYFTRDLPDFTELEQINQDVETTFETTQIYAWGDANAQGNRDLVLIHEIIDPLGGDRSWVALEQIPQRLIDATVAIEDRTFWTNQGYDLIGIGRAFNDFVLQGGDIQGGSSITQQVIKN
;
A
#
# COMPACT_ATOMS: atom_id res chain seq x y z
N MET A 1 -10.43 -34.11 -81.37
CA MET A 1 -11.18 -33.71 -80.15
C MET A 1 -10.44 -34.20 -78.90
N PRO A 2 -10.03 -33.34 -77.95
CA PRO A 2 -9.40 -33.80 -76.71
C PRO A 2 -10.44 -34.38 -75.74
N LYS A 3 -10.15 -35.54 -75.15
CA LYS A 3 -11.05 -36.32 -74.28
C LYS A 3 -11.39 -35.59 -72.97
N SER A 4 -12.68 -35.50 -72.64
CA SER A 4 -13.30 -34.82 -71.48
C SER A 4 -12.81 -35.33 -70.09
N THR A 5 -12.20 -36.51 -70.04
CA THR A 5 -11.67 -37.14 -68.82
C THR A 5 -10.50 -36.39 -68.17
N ARG A 6 -9.75 -35.57 -68.93
CA ARG A 6 -8.68 -34.74 -68.36
C ARG A 6 -9.20 -33.50 -67.61
N ILE A 7 -10.44 -33.08 -67.86
CA ILE A 7 -11.03 -31.87 -67.26
C ILE A 7 -11.63 -32.17 -65.89
N VAL A 8 -12.26 -33.35 -65.73
CA VAL A 8 -12.93 -33.76 -64.47
C VAL A 8 -11.93 -34.09 -63.35
N SER A 9 -10.82 -34.76 -63.67
CA SER A 9 -9.78 -35.11 -62.68
C SER A 9 -9.03 -33.90 -62.11
N ARG A 10 -8.95 -32.79 -62.85
CA ARG A 10 -8.38 -31.53 -62.36
C ARG A 10 -9.27 -30.81 -61.34
N ARG A 11 -10.61 -30.97 -61.41
CA ARG A 11 -11.55 -30.36 -60.44
C ARG A 11 -11.54 -31.09 -59.08
N TYR A 12 -11.48 -32.42 -59.06
CA TYR A 12 -11.41 -33.20 -57.81
C TYR A 12 -10.11 -33.01 -57.00
N ARG A 13 -8.96 -32.83 -57.68
CA ARG A 13 -7.68 -32.54 -57.00
C ARG A 13 -7.64 -31.15 -56.34
N ARG A 14 -8.37 -30.16 -56.89
CA ARG A 14 -8.44 -28.81 -56.30
C ARG A 14 -9.29 -28.76 -55.03
N GLN A 15 -10.39 -29.50 -54.95
CA GLN A 15 -11.25 -29.55 -53.76
C GLN A 15 -10.63 -30.31 -52.58
N ARG A 16 -9.84 -31.38 -52.82
CA ARG A 16 -9.13 -32.09 -51.74
C ARG A 16 -7.98 -31.27 -51.13
N ARG A 17 -7.27 -30.47 -51.93
CA ARG A 17 -6.19 -29.59 -51.44
C ARG A 17 -6.72 -28.47 -50.52
N HIS A 18 -7.89 -27.89 -50.81
CA HIS A 18 -8.50 -26.88 -49.94
C HIS A 18 -8.96 -27.43 -48.58
N ARG A 19 -9.49 -28.67 -48.52
CA ARG A 19 -9.89 -29.29 -47.24
C ARG A 19 -8.70 -29.69 -46.35
N GLN A 20 -7.54 -29.99 -46.94
CA GLN A 20 -6.34 -30.38 -46.20
C GLN A 20 -5.55 -29.17 -45.68
N GLY A 21 -5.55 -28.05 -46.42
CA GLY A 21 -4.93 -26.79 -46.01
C GLY A 21 -5.59 -26.12 -44.80
N ASN A 22 -6.93 -26.05 -44.76
CA ASN A 22 -7.65 -25.42 -43.64
C ASN A 22 -7.45 -26.17 -42.30
N ARG A 23 -7.27 -27.49 -42.32
CA ARG A 23 -7.00 -28.30 -41.11
C ARG A 23 -5.59 -28.08 -40.56
N ALA A 24 -4.61 -27.86 -41.44
CA ALA A 24 -3.24 -27.54 -41.03
C ALA A 24 -3.13 -26.12 -40.45
N ILE A 25 -3.85 -25.15 -41.03
CA ILE A 25 -3.93 -23.78 -40.51
C ILE A 25 -4.58 -23.76 -39.12
N GLY A 26 -5.70 -24.46 -38.94
CA GLY A 26 -6.36 -24.58 -37.64
C GLY A 26 -5.47 -25.21 -36.57
N ARG A 27 -4.73 -26.28 -36.92
CA ARG A 27 -3.78 -26.93 -36.01
C ARG A 27 -2.62 -26.02 -35.60
N ASN A 28 -2.05 -25.27 -36.54
CA ASN A 28 -0.96 -24.34 -36.24
C ASN A 28 -1.46 -23.18 -35.36
N ALA A 29 -2.67 -22.66 -35.62
CA ALA A 29 -3.30 -21.63 -34.78
C ALA A 29 -3.56 -22.14 -33.36
N THR A 30 -4.03 -23.38 -33.18
CA THR A 30 -4.20 -23.98 -31.84
C THR A 30 -2.87 -24.16 -31.11
N ILE A 31 -1.80 -24.55 -31.80
CA ILE A 31 -0.46 -24.68 -31.18
C ILE A 31 0.04 -23.31 -30.73
N ILE A 32 -0.09 -22.28 -31.57
CA ILE A 32 0.30 -20.91 -31.23
C ILE A 32 -0.50 -20.41 -30.02
N LEU A 33 -1.82 -20.66 -29.98
CA LEU A 33 -2.66 -20.29 -28.85
C LEU A 33 -2.23 -20.98 -27.55
N LEU A 34 -1.94 -22.29 -27.59
CA LEU A 34 -1.46 -23.03 -26.43
C LEU A 34 -0.09 -22.54 -25.94
N LEU A 35 0.81 -22.18 -26.86
CA LEU A 35 2.10 -21.58 -26.51
C LEU A 35 1.93 -20.21 -25.86
N LEU A 36 1.04 -19.36 -26.37
CA LEU A 36 0.73 -18.06 -25.76
C LEU A 36 0.14 -18.22 -24.36
N LEU A 37 -0.79 -19.17 -24.17
CA LEU A 37 -1.34 -19.49 -22.85
C LEU A 37 -0.27 -20.02 -21.89
N ALA A 38 0.61 -20.90 -22.36
CA ALA A 38 1.71 -21.43 -21.55
C ALA A 38 2.69 -20.32 -21.12
N VAL A 39 3.07 -19.43 -22.04
CA VAL A 39 3.91 -18.26 -21.72
C VAL A 39 3.20 -17.34 -20.73
N GLY A 40 1.92 -17.04 -20.94
CA GLY A 40 1.13 -16.23 -19.99
C GLY A 40 1.06 -16.86 -18.60
N PHE A 41 0.87 -18.18 -18.52
CA PHE A 41 0.86 -18.91 -17.26
C PHE A 41 2.21 -18.89 -16.56
N ILE A 42 3.32 -19.04 -17.30
CA ILE A 42 4.68 -18.96 -16.75
C ILE A 42 4.94 -17.56 -16.20
N LEU A 43 4.57 -16.50 -16.94
CA LEU A 43 4.74 -15.12 -16.49
C LEU A 43 3.94 -14.85 -15.21
N LEU A 44 2.66 -15.24 -15.18
CA LEU A 44 1.81 -15.08 -13.99
C LEU A 44 2.38 -15.83 -12.78
N SER A 45 2.80 -17.08 -12.98
CA SER A 45 3.39 -17.90 -11.92
C SER A 45 4.70 -17.30 -11.41
N SER A 46 5.53 -16.77 -12.31
CA SER A 46 6.79 -16.12 -11.96
C SER A 46 6.55 -14.83 -11.16
N THR A 47 5.54 -14.03 -11.52
CA THR A 47 5.16 -12.84 -10.73
C THR A 47 4.62 -13.21 -9.36
N LEU A 48 3.81 -14.28 -9.27
CA LEU A 48 3.27 -14.75 -8.00
C LEU A 48 4.39 -15.23 -7.07
N VAL A 49 5.29 -16.09 -7.58
CA VAL A 49 6.42 -16.64 -6.82
C VAL A 49 7.43 -15.55 -6.46
N GLY A 50 7.73 -14.65 -7.39
CA GLY A 50 8.61 -13.50 -7.13
C GLY A 50 8.02 -12.56 -6.08
N GLY A 51 6.73 -12.25 -6.20
CA GLY A 51 6.01 -11.40 -5.25
C GLY A 51 5.96 -12.01 -3.85
N THR A 52 5.66 -13.31 -3.72
CA THR A 52 5.68 -13.98 -2.42
C THR A 52 7.08 -14.10 -1.83
N ALA A 53 8.11 -14.32 -2.64
CA ALA A 53 9.49 -14.34 -2.17
C ALA A 53 9.95 -12.96 -1.67
N VAL A 54 9.60 -11.89 -2.39
CA VAL A 54 9.87 -10.51 -1.97
C VAL A 54 9.13 -10.19 -0.67
N TYR A 55 7.83 -10.50 -0.59
CA TYR A 55 7.03 -10.32 0.62
C TYR A 55 7.68 -11.06 1.80
N ALA A 56 7.95 -12.36 1.66
CA ALA A 56 8.57 -13.17 2.69
C ALA A 56 9.96 -12.64 3.10
N TYR A 57 10.75 -12.12 2.15
CA TYR A 57 12.04 -11.51 2.45
C TYR A 57 11.89 -10.26 3.31
N PHE A 58 10.93 -9.38 3.01
CA PHE A 58 10.70 -8.17 3.78
C PHE A 58 10.02 -8.44 5.13
N THR A 59 9.23 -9.51 5.25
CA THR A 59 8.53 -9.84 6.49
C THR A 59 9.29 -10.79 7.41
N ARG A 60 10.44 -11.35 6.98
CA ARG A 60 11.18 -12.35 7.77
C ARG A 60 11.69 -11.83 9.12
N ASP A 61 11.97 -10.53 9.18
CA ASP A 61 12.56 -9.85 10.34
C ASP A 61 11.49 -9.06 11.12
N LEU A 62 10.20 -9.18 10.73
CA LEU A 62 9.11 -8.53 11.45
C LEU A 62 8.79 -9.30 12.73
N PRO A 63 8.69 -8.62 13.89
CA PRO A 63 8.24 -9.23 15.14
C PRO A 63 6.82 -9.78 14.99
N ASP A 64 6.48 -10.79 15.79
CA ASP A 64 5.11 -11.30 15.81
C ASP A 64 4.16 -10.22 16.34
N PHE A 65 2.94 -10.18 15.83
CA PHE A 65 1.97 -9.14 16.21
C PHE A 65 1.64 -9.20 17.71
N THR A 66 1.79 -10.37 18.33
CA THR A 66 1.60 -10.59 19.78
C THR A 66 2.66 -9.89 20.63
N GLU A 67 3.88 -9.69 20.10
CA GLU A 67 4.95 -8.94 20.78
C GLU A 67 4.68 -7.43 20.75
N LEU A 68 4.01 -6.94 19.69
CA LEU A 68 3.60 -5.53 19.58
C LEU A 68 2.52 -5.15 20.61
N GLU A 69 1.64 -6.09 20.96
CA GLU A 69 0.62 -5.88 22.02
C GLU A 69 1.28 -5.72 23.40
N GLN A 70 2.40 -6.40 23.64
CA GLN A 70 3.20 -6.23 24.86
C GLN A 70 4.01 -4.92 24.84
N ILE A 71 4.57 -4.54 23.68
CA ILE A 71 5.25 -3.25 23.53
C ILE A 71 4.29 -2.09 23.78
N ASN A 72 3.02 -2.18 23.35
CA ASN A 72 2.02 -1.14 23.65
C ASN A 72 1.74 -0.97 25.15
N GLN A 73 2.05 -1.96 26.01
CA GLN A 73 1.97 -1.81 27.46
C GLN A 73 3.18 -1.06 28.04
N ASP A 74 4.37 -1.20 27.43
CA ASP A 74 5.59 -0.48 27.86
C ASP A 74 5.70 0.92 27.22
N VAL A 75 5.10 1.13 26.03
CA VAL A 75 5.06 2.41 25.29
C VAL A 75 4.12 3.44 25.94
N GLU A 76 3.33 3.07 26.95
CA GLU A 76 2.74 4.07 27.86
C GLU A 76 3.82 4.91 28.59
N THR A 77 5.09 4.48 28.56
CA THR A 77 6.24 5.35 28.88
C THR A 77 6.71 6.18 27.68
N THR A 78 5.77 6.66 26.86
CA THR A 78 6.02 7.74 25.91
C THR A 78 6.62 8.88 26.71
N PHE A 79 7.77 9.39 26.28
CA PHE A 79 8.44 10.48 26.97
C PHE A 79 7.47 11.66 27.14
N GLU A 80 7.15 11.98 28.38
CA GLU A 80 6.34 13.12 28.77
C GLU A 80 7.24 14.24 29.29
N THR A 81 6.92 15.48 28.95
CA THR A 81 7.59 16.64 29.52
C THR A 81 7.42 16.60 31.04
N THR A 82 8.54 16.61 31.77
CA THR A 82 8.48 16.65 33.23
C THR A 82 8.07 18.04 33.68
N GLN A 83 6.94 18.14 34.35
CA GLN A 83 6.38 19.40 34.83
C GLN A 83 6.60 19.56 36.34
N ILE A 84 7.16 20.70 36.73
CA ILE A 84 7.42 21.07 38.13
C ILE A 84 6.41 22.14 38.55
N TYR A 85 5.64 21.82 39.58
CA TYR A 85 4.63 22.72 40.16
C TYR A 85 5.08 23.23 41.53
N ALA A 86 4.66 24.45 41.87
CA ALA A 86 4.77 25.00 43.22
C ALA A 86 3.44 25.61 43.66
N TRP A 87 3.23 25.70 44.97
CA TRP A 87 2.06 26.39 45.51
C TRP A 87 2.17 27.90 45.24
N GLY A 88 1.15 28.45 44.59
CA GLY A 88 0.98 29.88 44.43
C GLY A 88 0.60 30.59 45.73
N ASP A 89 0.43 31.90 45.63
CA ASP A 89 -0.04 32.72 46.74
C ASP A 89 -1.45 32.30 47.18
N ALA A 90 -1.74 32.50 48.47
CA ALA A 90 -3.06 32.22 48.99
C ALA A 90 -4.07 33.24 48.42
N ASN A 91 -5.19 32.74 47.91
CA ASN A 91 -6.31 33.58 47.52
C ASN A 91 -7.00 34.19 48.76
N ALA A 92 -7.99 35.04 48.54
CA ALA A 92 -8.71 35.73 49.63
C ALA A 92 -9.40 34.77 50.63
N GLN A 93 -9.60 33.51 50.24
CA GLN A 93 -10.19 32.44 51.05
C GLN A 93 -9.13 31.55 51.72
N GLY A 94 -7.84 31.85 51.55
CA GLY A 94 -6.73 31.09 52.12
C GLY A 94 -6.33 29.83 51.33
N ASN A 95 -7.02 29.53 50.23
CA ASN A 95 -6.68 28.39 49.37
C ASN A 95 -5.50 28.77 48.47
N ARG A 96 -4.63 27.79 48.18
CA ARG A 96 -3.52 27.95 47.25
C ARG A 96 -3.83 27.09 46.03
N ASP A 97 -3.44 27.58 44.86
CA ASP A 97 -3.51 26.83 43.62
C ASP A 97 -2.10 26.35 43.24
N LEU A 98 -2.01 25.22 42.55
CA LEU A 98 -0.76 24.76 41.97
C LEU A 98 -0.44 25.61 40.74
N VAL A 99 0.78 26.14 40.69
CA VAL A 99 1.31 26.92 39.57
C VAL A 99 2.45 26.14 38.95
N LEU A 100 2.40 25.92 37.64
CA LEU A 100 3.52 25.36 36.88
C LEU A 100 4.67 26.37 36.88
N ILE A 101 5.83 25.97 37.39
CA ILE A 101 7.01 26.84 37.51
C ILE A 101 8.14 26.45 36.58
N HIS A 102 8.19 25.20 36.13
CA HIS A 102 9.23 24.73 35.22
C HIS A 102 8.81 23.49 34.45
N GLU A 103 9.38 23.34 33.26
CA GLU A 103 9.23 22.17 32.40
C GLU A 103 10.62 21.70 31.99
N ILE A 104 10.89 20.41 32.15
CA ILE A 104 12.13 19.79 31.69
C ILE A 104 11.80 19.08 30.38
N ILE A 105 12.27 19.68 29.29
CA ILE A 105 12.09 19.20 27.92
C ILE A 105 13.30 18.34 27.55
N ASP A 106 13.07 17.13 27.05
CA ASP A 106 14.15 16.29 26.53
C ASP A 106 14.63 16.84 25.17
N PRO A 107 15.95 17.06 25.00
CA PRO A 107 16.50 17.57 23.75
C PRO A 107 16.32 16.64 22.54
N LEU A 108 16.06 15.35 22.75
CA LEU A 108 15.78 14.34 21.73
C LEU A 108 14.27 14.06 21.60
N GLY A 109 13.54 14.06 22.72
CA GLY A 109 12.10 13.77 22.79
C GLY A 109 11.20 14.95 22.41
N GLY A 110 11.67 16.18 22.61
CA GLY A 110 10.88 17.40 22.43
C GLY A 110 9.88 17.64 23.57
N ASP A 111 9.00 18.62 23.36
CA ASP A 111 7.93 18.96 24.30
C ASP A 111 6.68 18.14 23.97
N ARG A 112 6.27 17.26 24.90
CA ARG A 112 5.18 16.30 24.71
C ARG A 112 4.30 16.26 25.96
N SER A 113 2.99 16.37 25.71
CA SER A 113 1.96 16.16 26.72
C SER A 113 0.95 15.14 26.20
N TRP A 114 0.74 14.07 26.93
CA TRP A 114 -0.26 13.06 26.60
C TRP A 114 -1.67 13.63 26.76
N VAL A 115 -2.47 13.45 25.73
CA VAL A 115 -3.89 13.85 25.72
C VAL A 115 -4.69 12.69 25.13
N ALA A 116 -5.71 12.25 25.86
CA ALA A 116 -6.61 11.21 25.37
C ALA A 116 -7.37 11.71 24.13
N LEU A 117 -7.61 10.84 23.15
CA LEU A 117 -8.25 11.22 21.88
C LEU A 117 -9.63 11.87 22.10
N GLU A 118 -10.38 11.44 23.13
CA GLU A 118 -11.70 11.95 23.47
C GLU A 118 -11.67 13.39 24.01
N GLN A 119 -10.52 13.86 24.47
CA GLN A 119 -10.31 15.24 24.93
C GLN A 119 -10.00 16.18 23.76
N ILE A 120 -9.69 15.65 22.58
CA ILE A 120 -9.38 16.42 21.39
C ILE A 120 -10.70 16.85 20.71
N PRO A 121 -10.87 18.15 20.37
CA PRO A 121 -12.06 18.59 19.66
C PRO A 121 -12.24 17.85 18.33
N GLN A 122 -13.44 17.31 18.08
CA GLN A 122 -13.73 16.53 16.87
C GLN A 122 -13.32 17.26 15.57
N ARG A 123 -13.51 18.58 15.51
CA ARG A 123 -13.12 19.39 14.34
C ARG A 123 -11.61 19.36 14.06
N LEU A 124 -10.79 19.23 15.10
CA LEU A 124 -9.34 19.10 14.95
C LEU A 124 -9.00 17.74 14.36
N ILE A 125 -9.60 16.67 14.90
CA ILE A 125 -9.43 15.30 14.39
C ILE A 125 -9.83 15.25 12.92
N ASP A 126 -11.02 15.77 12.58
CA ASP A 126 -11.54 15.77 11.22
C ASP A 126 -10.65 16.59 10.26
N ALA A 127 -10.14 17.75 10.70
CA ALA A 127 -9.26 18.57 9.89
C ALA A 127 -7.92 17.88 9.62
N THR A 128 -7.29 17.29 10.65
CA THR A 128 -6.04 16.55 10.51
C THR A 128 -6.22 15.35 9.58
N VAL A 129 -7.26 14.54 9.79
CA VAL A 129 -7.57 13.39 8.93
C VAL A 129 -7.84 13.86 7.49
N ALA A 130 -8.58 14.96 7.28
CA ALA A 130 -8.89 15.45 5.95
C ALA A 130 -7.65 15.98 5.18
N ILE A 131 -6.63 16.46 5.88
CA ILE A 131 -5.40 17.00 5.28
C ILE A 131 -4.36 15.90 5.08
N GLU A 132 -4.10 15.09 6.12
CA GLU A 132 -2.99 14.12 6.15
C GLU A 132 -3.36 12.75 5.57
N ASP A 133 -4.55 12.23 5.89
CA ASP A 133 -4.99 10.90 5.43
C ASP A 133 -6.51 10.83 5.30
N ARG A 134 -7.03 11.27 4.15
CA ARG A 134 -8.48 11.31 3.87
C ARG A 134 -9.19 9.97 3.99
N THR A 135 -8.44 8.87 3.92
CA THR A 135 -8.99 7.51 3.94
C THR A 135 -8.75 6.81 5.27
N PHE A 136 -8.19 7.49 6.26
CA PHE A 136 -7.73 6.95 7.54
C PHE A 136 -8.71 5.95 8.18
N TRP A 137 -9.99 6.33 8.28
CA TRP A 137 -11.02 5.49 8.92
C TRP A 137 -11.39 4.22 8.15
N THR A 138 -10.96 4.10 6.89
CA THR A 138 -11.36 3.02 5.97
C THR A 138 -10.18 2.26 5.38
N ASN A 139 -8.97 2.81 5.45
CA ASN A 139 -7.79 2.21 4.88
C ASN A 139 -7.17 1.17 5.84
N GLN A 140 -6.31 0.31 5.30
CA GLN A 140 -5.63 -0.73 6.08
C GLN A 140 -4.26 -0.26 6.61
N GLY A 141 -4.13 1.03 6.91
CA GLY A 141 -2.87 1.67 7.29
C GLY A 141 -2.02 2.16 6.12
N TYR A 142 -2.54 2.16 4.88
CA TYR A 142 -1.87 2.69 3.70
C TYR A 142 -2.88 3.23 2.67
N ASP A 143 -2.54 4.34 1.99
CA ASP A 143 -3.35 4.92 0.91
C ASP A 143 -2.80 4.52 -0.46
N LEU A 144 -3.40 3.50 -1.10
CA LEU A 144 -3.00 3.05 -2.44
C LEU A 144 -3.21 4.13 -3.52
N ILE A 145 -4.23 4.97 -3.37
CA ILE A 145 -4.51 6.04 -4.32
C ILE A 145 -3.45 7.14 -4.15
N GLY A 146 -3.10 7.46 -2.91
CA GLY A 146 -2.01 8.37 -2.56
C GLY A 146 -0.66 7.90 -3.10
N ILE A 147 -0.32 6.61 -2.90
CA ILE A 147 0.91 6.00 -3.44
C ILE A 147 0.94 6.08 -4.97
N GLY A 148 -0.17 5.74 -5.64
CA GLY A 148 -0.26 5.80 -7.10
C GLY A 148 -0.12 7.22 -7.64
N ARG A 149 -0.71 8.21 -6.96
CA ARG A 149 -0.59 9.64 -7.30
C ARG A 149 0.85 10.12 -7.13
N ALA A 150 1.47 9.82 -5.99
CA ALA A 150 2.86 10.15 -5.71
C ALA A 150 3.82 9.54 -6.74
N PHE A 151 3.61 8.27 -7.12
CA PHE A 151 4.40 7.63 -8.18
C PHE A 151 4.22 8.33 -9.53
N ASN A 152 2.98 8.66 -9.91
CA ASN A 152 2.70 9.36 -11.16
C ASN A 152 3.36 10.75 -11.19
N ASP A 153 3.26 11.51 -10.10
CA ASP A 153 3.84 12.85 -10.00
C ASP A 153 5.38 12.78 -10.04
N PHE A 154 5.98 11.83 -9.32
CA PHE A 154 7.43 11.62 -9.33
C PHE A 154 7.95 11.21 -10.72
N VAL A 155 7.32 10.23 -11.36
CA VAL A 155 7.80 9.66 -12.64
C VAL A 155 7.48 10.55 -13.84
N LEU A 156 6.30 11.17 -13.88
CA LEU A 156 5.85 11.93 -15.05
C LEU A 156 6.14 13.43 -14.96
N GLN A 157 6.14 14.00 -13.75
CA GLN A 157 6.26 15.45 -13.57
C GLN A 157 7.64 15.86 -13.04
N GLY A 158 8.50 14.88 -12.68
CA GLY A 158 9.86 15.13 -12.17
C GLY A 158 9.88 16.00 -10.91
N GLY A 159 8.76 16.05 -10.20
CA GLY A 159 8.56 16.90 -9.03
C GLY A 159 8.91 16.19 -7.72
N ASP A 160 8.94 16.97 -6.65
CA ASP A 160 9.03 16.44 -5.29
C ASP A 160 7.82 15.57 -4.96
N ILE A 161 8.04 14.48 -4.22
CA ILE A 161 6.99 13.59 -3.75
C ILE A 161 6.05 14.38 -2.84
N GLN A 162 4.86 14.71 -3.32
CA GLN A 162 3.83 15.32 -2.50
C GLN A 162 3.18 14.28 -1.58
N GLY A 163 2.81 14.75 -0.37
CA GLY A 163 2.30 13.94 0.73
C GLY A 163 1.25 12.90 0.29
N GLY A 164 1.55 11.64 0.59
CA GLY A 164 0.69 10.49 0.33
C GLY A 164 0.86 9.36 1.34
N SER A 165 1.60 9.60 2.43
CA SER A 165 1.78 8.63 3.51
C SER A 165 0.60 8.70 4.47
N SER A 166 0.06 7.53 4.81
CA SER A 166 -1.01 7.41 5.81
C SER A 166 -0.51 7.84 7.19
N ILE A 167 -1.44 8.24 8.08
CA ILE A 167 -1.09 8.54 9.47
C ILE A 167 -0.37 7.35 10.12
N THR A 168 -0.81 6.12 9.85
CA THR A 168 -0.14 4.90 10.33
C THR A 168 1.33 4.81 9.88
N GLN A 169 1.63 5.12 8.62
CA GLN A 169 3.01 5.13 8.12
C GLN A 169 3.84 6.25 8.77
N GLN A 170 3.24 7.42 8.98
CA GLN A 170 3.91 8.53 9.66
C GLN A 170 4.24 8.17 11.11
N VAL A 171 3.32 7.52 11.83
CA VAL A 171 3.54 7.05 13.22
C VAL A 171 4.64 6.01 13.30
N ILE A 172 4.71 5.05 12.38
CA ILE A 172 5.78 4.03 12.37
C ILE A 172 7.16 4.64 12.07
N LYS A 173 7.20 5.74 11.32
CA LYS A 173 8.45 6.40 10.91
C LYS A 173 9.03 7.30 12.02
N ASN A 174 8.17 7.87 12.85
CA ASN A 174 8.51 8.91 13.85
C ASN A 174 8.76 8.31 15.23
#